data_AF-A0A482W188-F1
#
_entry.id   AF-A0A482W188-F1
#
_cell.length_a   1.000
_cell.length_b   1.000
_cell.length_c   1.000
_cell.angle_alpha   90.00
_cell.angle_beta   90.00
_cell.angle_gamma   90.00
#
_symmetry.space_group_name_H-M   'P 1'
#
loop_
_entity.id
_entity.type
_entity.pdbx_description
1 polymer ?
#
loop_
_entity_poly.entity_id
_entity_poly.type
_entity_poly.pdbx_seq_one_letter_code
_entity_poly.pdbx_strand_id
1 'polypeptide(L)'
;MELTTSQKQLKKVAGVLGILQGLAWTVMSLTCIILYLQKRKFFFPTSYMEEVNAVIYEIFLNRANEGFTQQLLTPRVFTGFMWVYFLIDVAWLLASVNSKVNTVVFIYVFDCLFVVLNKNGGELRLALRAWVYVTIIVCILDLITVIILGSDYEKCLEFMRRINSENTVYLEAECANGILPVLVITAKGFFFWIVNVIFARIIFKIAKRLKQPVRPVP
;
A
#
# COMPACT_ATOMS: atom_id res chain seq x y z
N MET A 1 -16.07 14.61 27.28
CA MET A 1 -16.22 15.48 26.10
C MET A 1 -16.87 14.66 25.01
N GLU A 2 -18.12 14.97 24.65
CA GLU A 2 -18.81 14.25 23.58
C GLU A 2 -18.30 14.70 22.21
N LEU A 3 -18.13 13.75 21.28
CA LEU A 3 -17.72 14.06 19.92
C LEU A 3 -18.85 14.76 19.17
N THR A 4 -18.51 15.79 18.40
CA THR A 4 -19.47 16.43 17.50
C THR A 4 -19.93 15.46 16.41
N THR A 5 -21.13 15.67 15.87
CA THR A 5 -21.69 14.82 14.79
C THR A 5 -20.74 14.72 13.61
N SER A 6 -20.08 15.81 13.23
CA SER A 6 -19.08 15.83 12.15
C SER A 6 -17.85 14.98 12.45
N GLN A 7 -17.39 14.93 13.71
CA GLN A 7 -16.26 14.07 14.11
C GLN A 7 -16.64 12.58 14.08
N LYS A 8 -17.87 12.25 14.46
CA LYS A 8 -18.39 10.87 14.37
C LYS A 8 -18.52 10.42 12.90
N GLN A 9 -19.00 11.29 12.03
CA GLN A 9 -19.07 11.03 10.59
C GLN A 9 -17.68 10.87 9.96
N LEU A 10 -16.74 11.76 10.30
CA LEU A 10 -15.35 11.67 9.82
C LEU A 10 -14.69 10.34 10.23
N LYS A 11 -14.88 9.90 11.48
CA LYS A 11 -14.41 8.59 11.95
C LYS A 11 -15.00 7.45 11.12
N LYS A 12 -16.31 7.50 10.85
CA LYS A 12 -17.00 6.45 10.08
C LYS A 12 -16.47 6.39 8.64
N VAL A 13 -16.28 7.54 7.99
CA VAL A 13 -15.73 7.61 6.63
C VAL A 13 -14.29 7.11 6.59
N ALA A 14 -13.43 7.56 7.50
CA ALA A 14 -12.03 7.11 7.57
C ALA A 14 -11.92 5.60 7.83
N GLY A 15 -12.80 5.04 8.68
CA GLY A 15 -12.86 3.60 8.92
C GLY A 15 -13.27 2.81 7.68
N VAL A 16 -14.32 3.26 6.97
CA VAL A 16 -14.78 2.60 5.73
C VAL A 16 -13.70 2.66 4.64
N LEU A 17 -13.06 3.82 4.45
CA LEU A 17 -11.98 3.96 3.48
C LEU A 17 -10.77 3.08 3.84
N GLY A 18 -10.39 3.03 5.12
CA GLY A 18 -9.31 2.16 5.58
C GLY A 18 -9.61 0.67 5.37
N ILE A 19 -10.85 0.23 5.57
CA ILE A 19 -11.27 -1.15 5.30
C ILE A 19 -11.18 -1.46 3.80
N LEU A 20 -11.74 -0.59 2.95
CA LEU A 20 -11.75 -0.82 1.51
C LEU A 20 -10.32 -0.84 0.93
N GLN A 21 -9.48 0.11 1.34
CA GLN A 21 -8.09 0.19 0.90
C GLN A 21 -7.28 -0.99 1.43
N GLY A 22 -7.33 -1.25 2.74
CA GLY A 22 -6.59 -2.36 3.34
C GLY A 22 -6.99 -3.71 2.75
N LEU A 23 -8.27 -3.93 2.45
CA LEU A 23 -8.75 -5.17 1.84
C LEU A 23 -8.25 -5.33 0.40
N ALA A 24 -8.36 -4.27 -0.40
CA ALA A 24 -7.90 -4.29 -1.78
C ALA A 24 -6.40 -4.61 -1.86
N TRP A 25 -5.57 -3.94 -1.04
CA TRP A 25 -4.13 -4.17 -1.02
C TRP A 25 -3.75 -5.52 -0.43
N THR A 26 -4.40 -5.96 0.65
CA THR A 26 -4.18 -7.30 1.22
C THR A 26 -4.42 -8.40 0.18
N VAL A 27 -5.55 -8.33 -0.56
CA VAL A 27 -5.88 -9.31 -1.59
C VAL A 27 -4.88 -9.25 -2.74
N MET A 28 -4.48 -8.04 -3.17
CA MET A 28 -3.52 -7.86 -4.25
C MET A 28 -2.14 -8.42 -3.87
N SER A 29 -1.60 -8.03 -2.72
CA SER A 29 -0.31 -8.52 -2.21
C SER A 29 -0.31 -10.03 -2.02
N LEU A 30 -1.39 -10.58 -1.46
CA LEU A 30 -1.53 -12.04 -1.32
C LEU A 30 -1.55 -12.75 -2.67
N THR A 31 -2.26 -12.20 -3.66
CA THR A 31 -2.31 -12.75 -5.01
C THR A 31 -0.92 -12.77 -5.64
N CYS A 32 -0.17 -11.66 -5.53
CA CYS A 32 1.22 -11.58 -6.00
C CYS A 32 2.12 -12.61 -5.31
N ILE A 33 2.01 -12.78 -3.99
CA ILE A 33 2.78 -13.77 -3.23
C ILE A 33 2.46 -15.19 -3.72
N ILE A 34 1.18 -15.53 -3.88
CA ILE A 34 0.75 -16.85 -4.36
C ILE A 34 1.29 -17.10 -5.77
N LEU A 35 1.14 -16.13 -6.67
CA LEU A 35 1.63 -16.25 -8.05
C LEU A 35 3.14 -16.41 -8.12
N TYR A 36 3.91 -15.70 -7.28
CA TYR A 36 5.36 -15.87 -7.20
C TYR A 36 5.78 -17.27 -6.71
N LEU A 37 5.03 -17.83 -5.75
CA LEU A 37 5.28 -19.17 -5.22
C LEU A 37 4.85 -20.28 -6.19
N GLN A 38 3.86 -20.00 -7.03
CA GLN A 38 3.36 -20.94 -8.02
C GLN A 38 4.31 -21.04 -9.22
N LYS A 39 4.85 -22.23 -9.48
CA LYS A 39 5.55 -22.52 -10.73
C LYS A 39 4.53 -22.61 -11.87
N ARG A 40 4.20 -21.48 -12.50
CA ARG A 40 3.30 -21.47 -13.66
C ARG A 40 4.03 -22.07 -14.87
N LYS A 41 3.32 -22.92 -15.61
CA LYS A 41 3.74 -23.32 -16.97
C LYS A 41 3.33 -22.18 -17.91
N PHE A 42 4.17 -21.90 -18.90
CA PHE A 42 3.91 -20.88 -19.91
C PHE A 42 2.59 -21.19 -20.63
N PHE A 43 1.68 -20.22 -20.69
CA PHE A 43 0.44 -20.31 -21.48
C PHE A 43 0.53 -19.27 -22.59
N PHE A 44 0.15 -19.65 -23.81
CA PHE A 44 0.08 -18.70 -24.92
C PHE A 44 -1.12 -17.77 -24.71
N PRO A 45 -0.92 -16.44 -24.60
CA PRO A 45 -2.02 -15.51 -24.38
C PRO A 45 -2.94 -15.47 -25.60
N THR A 46 -4.25 -15.49 -25.37
CA THR A 46 -5.29 -15.40 -26.40
C THR A 46 -6.00 -14.05 -26.43
N SER A 47 -5.77 -13.22 -25.40
CA SER A 47 -6.34 -11.88 -25.28
C SER A 47 -5.30 -10.88 -24.77
N TYR A 48 -5.51 -9.58 -25.07
CA TYR A 48 -4.63 -8.50 -24.59
C TYR A 48 -4.48 -8.49 -23.06
N MET A 49 -5.54 -8.80 -22.31
CA MET A 49 -5.46 -8.85 -20.84
C MET A 49 -4.61 -10.04 -20.34
N GLU A 50 -4.63 -11.17 -21.06
CA GLU A 50 -3.75 -12.29 -20.76
C GLU A 50 -2.29 -11.97 -21.11
N GLU A 51 -2.06 -11.23 -22.18
CA GLU A 51 -0.73 -10.75 -22.57
C GLU A 51 -0.15 -9.81 -21.51
N VAL A 52 -0.91 -8.78 -21.11
CA VAL A 52 -0.51 -7.86 -20.03
C VAL A 52 -0.21 -8.64 -18.74
N ASN A 53 -1.08 -9.56 -18.35
CA ASN A 53 -0.87 -10.38 -17.15
C ASN A 53 0.35 -11.29 -17.27
N ALA A 54 0.62 -11.84 -18.46
CA ALA A 54 1.80 -12.66 -18.71
C ALA A 54 3.08 -11.83 -18.58
N VAL A 55 3.11 -10.63 -19.17
CA VAL A 55 4.27 -9.72 -19.07
C VAL A 55 4.50 -9.25 -17.62
N ILE A 56 3.44 -8.86 -16.90
CA ILE A 56 3.54 -8.53 -15.46
C ILE A 56 4.10 -9.71 -14.67
N TYR A 57 3.59 -10.92 -14.95
CA TYR A 57 4.06 -12.12 -14.29
C TYR A 57 5.54 -12.38 -14.59
N GLU A 58 5.96 -12.28 -15.85
CA GLU A 58 7.35 -12.49 -16.23
C GLU A 58 8.28 -11.49 -15.54
N ILE A 59 7.94 -10.19 -15.55
CA ILE A 59 8.81 -9.14 -14.98
C ILE A 59 8.87 -9.25 -13.45
N PHE A 60 7.74 -9.44 -12.76
CA PHE A 60 7.67 -9.25 -11.30
C PHE A 60 7.47 -10.53 -10.49
N LEU A 61 6.97 -11.61 -11.09
CA LEU A 61 6.51 -12.80 -10.36
C LEU A 61 7.24 -14.08 -10.77
N ASN A 62 7.84 -14.13 -11.95
CA ASN A 62 8.57 -15.30 -12.41
C ASN A 62 9.95 -15.40 -11.72
N ARG A 63 10.05 -16.29 -10.72
CA ARG A 63 11.29 -16.56 -9.99
C ARG A 63 12.44 -17.07 -10.87
N ALA A 64 12.13 -17.67 -12.02
CA ALA A 64 13.12 -18.21 -12.95
C ALA A 64 13.54 -17.21 -14.04
N ASN A 65 13.03 -15.97 -14.02
CA ASN A 65 13.37 -14.99 -15.03
C ASN A 65 14.81 -14.46 -14.82
N GLU A 66 15.65 -14.67 -15.84
CA GLU A 66 17.03 -14.17 -15.92
C GLU A 66 17.15 -12.96 -16.86
N GLY A 67 16.08 -12.60 -17.59
CA GLY A 67 16.11 -11.57 -18.62
C GLY A 67 16.20 -10.13 -18.09
N PHE A 68 15.61 -9.84 -16.93
CA PHE A 68 15.54 -8.47 -16.37
C PHE A 68 16.38 -8.31 -15.10
N THR A 69 17.65 -8.72 -15.15
CA THR A 69 18.57 -8.65 -13.99
C THR A 69 19.07 -7.24 -13.65
N GLN A 70 18.91 -6.27 -14.56
CA GLN A 70 19.37 -4.88 -14.35
C GLN A 70 18.34 -3.98 -13.62
N GLN A 71 17.11 -4.48 -13.42
CA GLN A 71 16.06 -3.78 -12.67
C GLN A 71 16.30 -3.89 -11.16
N LEU A 72 15.96 -2.83 -10.41
CA LEU A 72 16.01 -2.84 -8.94
C LEU A 72 14.97 -3.79 -8.36
N LEU A 73 13.76 -3.79 -8.93
CA LEU A 73 12.60 -4.55 -8.47
C LEU A 73 12.58 -5.95 -9.09
N THR A 74 13.65 -6.71 -8.90
CA THR A 74 13.70 -8.13 -9.30
C THR A 74 12.52 -8.90 -8.67
N PRO A 75 12.08 -10.04 -9.25
CA PRO A 75 10.95 -10.80 -8.72
C PRO A 75 11.04 -11.14 -7.22
N ARG A 76 12.27 -11.38 -6.74
CA ARG A 76 12.56 -11.62 -5.32
C ARG A 76 12.31 -10.37 -4.46
N VAL A 77 12.81 -9.22 -4.92
CA VAL A 77 12.65 -7.93 -4.23
C VAL A 77 11.19 -7.52 -4.24
N PHE A 78 10.51 -7.63 -5.39
CA PHE A 78 9.07 -7.34 -5.51
C PHE A 78 8.24 -8.17 -4.54
N THR A 79 8.49 -9.48 -4.46
CA THR A 79 7.80 -10.34 -3.50
C THR A 79 8.08 -9.94 -2.05
N GLY A 80 9.30 -9.50 -1.75
CA GLY A 80 9.65 -8.92 -0.44
C GLY A 80 8.79 -7.70 -0.11
N PHE A 81 8.62 -6.77 -1.05
CA PHE A 81 7.70 -5.64 -0.91
C PHE A 81 6.27 -6.11 -0.69
N MET A 82 5.77 -7.07 -1.46
CA MET A 82 4.41 -7.60 -1.32
C MET A 82 4.16 -8.21 0.06
N TRP A 83 5.14 -8.89 0.66
CA TRP A 83 5.04 -9.36 2.06
C TRP A 83 4.94 -8.21 3.06
N VAL A 84 5.72 -7.14 2.88
CA VAL A 84 5.66 -5.95 3.74
C VAL A 84 4.28 -5.29 3.64
N TYR A 85 3.77 -5.08 2.43
CA TYR A 85 2.42 -4.55 2.20
C TYR A 85 1.37 -5.44 2.88
N PHE A 86 1.39 -6.75 2.60
CA PHE A 86 0.45 -7.70 3.18
C PHE A 86 0.39 -7.62 4.72
N LEU A 87 1.54 -7.59 5.39
CA LEU A 87 1.60 -7.50 6.86
C LEU A 87 1.05 -6.18 7.39
N ILE A 88 1.39 -5.06 6.74
CA ILE A 88 0.92 -3.72 7.13
C ILE A 88 -0.58 -3.58 6.88
N ASP A 89 -1.09 -4.05 5.74
CA ASP A 89 -2.49 -3.95 5.39
C ASP A 89 -3.38 -4.86 6.24
N VAL A 90 -2.91 -6.06 6.59
CA VAL A 90 -3.59 -6.91 7.57
C VAL A 90 -3.65 -6.22 8.93
N ALA A 91 -2.55 -5.63 9.40
CA ALA A 91 -2.54 -4.86 10.65
C ALA A 91 -3.51 -3.67 10.58
N TRP A 92 -3.58 -2.99 9.44
CA TRP A 92 -4.49 -1.87 9.20
C TRP A 92 -5.96 -2.28 9.17
N LEU A 93 -6.28 -3.40 8.52
CA LEU A 93 -7.61 -4.00 8.50
C LEU A 93 -8.07 -4.38 9.91
N LEU A 94 -7.20 -5.06 10.66
CA LEU A 94 -7.49 -5.46 12.05
C LEU A 94 -7.74 -4.23 12.93
N ALA A 95 -7.01 -3.14 12.72
CA ALA A 95 -7.24 -1.87 13.41
C ALA A 95 -8.57 -1.20 13.04
N SER A 96 -9.01 -1.37 11.79
CA SER A 96 -10.19 -0.70 11.25
C SER A 96 -11.49 -1.44 11.54
N VAL A 97 -11.48 -2.78 11.58
CA VAL A 97 -12.68 -3.62 11.77
C VAL A 97 -13.19 -3.64 13.21
N ASN A 98 -12.33 -3.44 14.22
CA ASN A 98 -12.73 -3.65 15.61
C ASN A 98 -12.26 -2.54 16.57
N SER A 99 -12.98 -1.41 16.59
CA SER A 99 -12.72 -0.34 17.58
C SER A 99 -13.17 -0.68 19.02
N LYS A 100 -13.59 -1.92 19.29
CA LYS A 100 -13.99 -2.40 20.64
C LYS A 100 -13.38 -3.73 21.07
N VAL A 101 -12.97 -4.61 20.14
CA VAL A 101 -12.57 -5.99 20.46
C VAL A 101 -11.07 -6.27 20.20
N ASN A 102 -10.39 -5.49 19.37
CA ASN A 102 -9.01 -5.77 18.96
C ASN A 102 -7.96 -4.83 19.53
N THR A 103 -8.22 -4.21 20.69
CA THR A 103 -7.16 -3.51 21.41
C THR A 103 -5.99 -4.47 21.67
N VAL A 104 -6.24 -5.76 21.94
CA VAL A 104 -5.22 -6.75 22.36
C VAL A 104 -4.26 -7.18 21.24
N VAL A 105 -4.72 -7.44 20.01
CA VAL A 105 -3.81 -7.88 18.92
C VAL A 105 -3.00 -6.71 18.34
N PHE A 106 -3.62 -5.52 18.26
CA PHE A 106 -2.92 -4.30 17.87
C PHE A 106 -1.91 -3.86 18.94
N ILE A 107 -2.24 -4.09 20.22
CA ILE A 107 -1.31 -4.07 21.35
C ILE A 107 -0.13 -4.98 21.04
N TYR A 108 -0.23 -6.29 20.84
CA TYR A 108 0.99 -7.12 20.74
C TYR A 108 2.01 -6.75 19.64
N VAL A 109 1.56 -6.25 18.48
CA VAL A 109 2.48 -5.83 17.39
C VAL A 109 3.05 -4.42 17.61
N PHE A 110 2.29 -3.52 18.27
CA PHE A 110 2.70 -2.14 18.55
C PHE A 110 3.04 -1.85 20.03
N ASP A 111 2.93 -2.83 20.92
CA ASP A 111 3.14 -2.71 22.37
C ASP A 111 4.63 -2.55 22.67
N CYS A 112 5.49 -3.11 21.84
CA CYS A 112 6.91 -2.79 21.92
C CYS A 112 7.19 -1.29 21.67
N LEU A 113 6.24 -0.54 21.10
CA LEU A 113 6.37 0.88 20.79
C LEU A 113 5.45 1.81 21.61
N PHE A 114 4.33 1.34 22.17
CA PHE A 114 3.26 2.22 22.69
C PHE A 114 2.60 1.85 24.03
N VAL A 115 3.17 0.93 24.82
CA VAL A 115 2.61 0.41 26.11
C VAL A 115 2.29 1.46 27.20
N VAL A 116 2.65 2.74 27.05
CA VAL A 116 2.57 3.68 28.19
C VAL A 116 1.22 4.40 28.37
N LEU A 117 0.22 4.29 27.48
CA LEU A 117 -0.92 5.24 27.51
C LEU A 117 -2.35 4.67 27.60
N ASN A 118 -2.67 4.25 28.84
CA ASN A 118 -3.75 4.76 29.72
C ASN A 118 -5.24 4.43 29.46
N LYS A 119 -5.88 3.98 30.56
CA LYS A 119 -7.32 3.80 30.80
C LYS A 119 -8.03 5.17 30.93
N ASN A 120 -9.27 5.25 30.47
CA ASN A 120 -10.18 6.42 30.49
C ASN A 120 -9.97 7.43 29.34
N GLY A 121 -10.77 7.30 28.27
CA GLY A 121 -10.90 8.28 27.18
C GLY A 121 -9.72 8.37 26.20
N GLY A 122 -8.59 7.71 26.51
CA GLY A 122 -7.39 7.64 25.67
C GLY A 122 -7.53 6.74 24.44
N GLU A 123 -8.44 5.76 24.46
CA GLU A 123 -8.55 4.72 23.43
C GLU A 123 -8.84 5.28 22.03
N LEU A 124 -9.78 6.22 21.92
CA LEU A 124 -10.09 6.85 20.63
C LEU A 124 -8.90 7.65 20.10
N ARG A 125 -8.20 8.34 20.99
CA ARG A 125 -7.03 9.16 20.63
C ARG A 125 -5.86 8.29 20.19
N LEU A 126 -5.66 7.15 20.85
CA LEU A 126 -4.66 6.16 20.48
C LEU A 126 -4.98 5.55 19.11
N ALA A 127 -6.23 5.13 18.90
CA ALA A 127 -6.69 4.58 17.62
C ALA A 127 -6.54 5.56 16.45
N LEU A 128 -6.92 6.83 16.63
CA LEU A 128 -6.74 7.85 15.59
C LEU A 128 -5.27 8.14 15.30
N ARG A 129 -4.39 8.11 16.31
CA ARG A 129 -2.95 8.27 16.11
C ARG A 129 -2.35 7.08 15.38
N ALA A 130 -2.67 5.86 15.79
CA ALA A 130 -2.23 4.64 15.14
C ALA A 130 -2.65 4.62 13.67
N TRP A 131 -3.91 4.94 13.37
CA TRP A 131 -4.41 5.05 12.00
C TRP A 131 -3.60 6.06 11.17
N VAL A 132 -3.30 7.24 11.74
CA VAL A 132 -2.46 8.25 11.08
C VAL A 132 -1.04 7.74 10.82
N TYR A 133 -0.41 7.06 11.79
CA TYR A 133 0.94 6.53 11.62
C TYR A 133 1.00 5.44 10.55
N VAL A 134 0.08 4.47 10.58
CA VAL A 134 -0.02 3.41 9.57
C VAL A 134 -0.22 4.03 8.19
N THR A 135 -1.14 4.99 8.09
CA THR A 135 -1.38 5.73 6.83
C THR A 135 -0.11 6.40 6.33
N ILE A 136 0.65 7.10 7.19
CA ILE A 136 1.91 7.75 6.80
C ILE A 136 2.95 6.72 6.33
N ILE A 137 3.05 5.56 6.99
CA ILE A 137 3.99 4.51 6.61
C ILE A 137 3.63 3.93 5.24
N VAL A 138 2.37 3.57 5.02
CA VAL A 138 1.88 3.10 3.71
C VAL A 138 2.14 4.15 2.64
N CYS A 139 1.85 5.41 2.95
CA CYS A 139 2.11 6.54 2.06
C CYS A 139 3.59 6.70 1.67
N ILE A 140 4.53 6.39 2.56
CA ILE A 140 5.97 6.41 2.27
C ILE A 140 6.36 5.21 1.40
N LEU A 141 5.82 4.02 1.71
CA LEU A 141 6.07 2.80 0.94
C LEU A 141 5.56 2.93 -0.50
N ASP A 142 4.38 3.50 -0.70
CA ASP A 142 3.80 3.78 -2.02
C ASP A 142 4.72 4.71 -2.82
N LEU A 143 5.20 5.79 -2.20
CA LEU A 143 6.12 6.74 -2.85
C LEU A 143 7.43 6.06 -3.26
N ILE A 144 8.02 5.27 -2.36
CA ILE A 144 9.24 4.50 -2.66
C ILE A 144 8.99 3.55 -3.83
N THR A 145 7.85 2.85 -3.81
CA THR A 145 7.48 1.88 -4.86
C THR A 145 7.29 2.56 -6.22
N VAL A 146 6.61 3.71 -6.27
CA VAL A 146 6.46 4.51 -7.49
C VAL A 146 7.81 4.98 -8.03
N ILE A 147 8.71 5.46 -7.17
CA ILE A 147 10.05 5.91 -7.58
C ILE A 147 10.85 4.73 -8.17
N ILE A 148 10.83 3.57 -7.52
CA ILE A 148 11.53 2.38 -8.00
C ILE A 148 10.94 1.91 -9.33
N LEU A 149 9.62 1.80 -9.45
CA LEU A 149 8.94 1.41 -10.69
C LEU A 149 9.23 2.39 -11.84
N GLY A 150 9.29 3.69 -11.56
CA GLY A 150 9.66 4.70 -12.54
C GLY A 150 11.10 4.54 -13.02
N SER A 151 12.04 4.29 -12.10
CA SER A 151 13.44 4.01 -12.45
C SER A 151 13.60 2.72 -13.25
N ASP A 152 12.87 1.66 -12.89
CA ASP A 152 12.93 0.38 -13.60
C ASP A 152 12.26 0.43 -14.97
N TYR A 153 11.22 1.27 -15.13
CA TYR A 153 10.65 1.56 -16.44
C TYR A 153 11.68 2.18 -17.39
N GLU A 154 12.38 3.21 -16.92
CA GLU A 154 13.43 3.88 -17.72
C GLU A 154 14.56 2.91 -18.10
N LYS A 155 15.03 2.10 -17.14
CA LYS A 155 16.04 1.06 -17.40
C LYS A 155 15.55 -0.02 -18.37
N CYS A 156 14.28 -0.42 -18.28
CA CYS A 156 13.68 -1.37 -19.22
C CYS A 156 13.71 -0.81 -20.65
N LEU A 157 13.30 0.45 -20.82
CA LEU A 157 13.34 1.13 -22.12
C LEU A 157 14.77 1.25 -22.66
N GLU A 158 15.74 1.64 -21.81
CA GLU A 158 17.14 1.73 -22.21
C GLU A 158 17.72 0.38 -22.65
N PHE A 159 17.42 -0.69 -21.91
CA PHE A 159 17.84 -2.04 -22.24
C PHE A 159 17.28 -2.49 -23.60
N MET A 160 15.97 -2.28 -23.82
CA MET A 160 15.31 -2.64 -25.08
C MET A 160 15.85 -1.85 -26.27
N ARG A 161 16.13 -0.54 -26.10
CA ARG A 161 16.75 0.29 -27.15
C ARG A 161 18.15 -0.15 -27.53
N ARG A 162 18.92 -0.71 -26.60
CA ARG A 162 20.28 -1.22 -26.87
C ARG A 162 20.29 -2.54 -27.64
N ILE A 163 19.30 -3.41 -27.42
CA ILE A 163 19.30 -4.77 -27.97
C ILE A 163 18.78 -4.82 -29.41
N ASN A 164 17.87 -3.94 -29.82
CA ASN A 164 17.27 -4.02 -31.15
C ASN A 164 16.92 -2.63 -31.69
N SER A 165 17.70 -2.13 -32.67
CA SER A 165 17.39 -0.83 -33.32
C SER A 165 16.24 -0.92 -34.33
N GLU A 166 15.90 -2.11 -34.83
CA GLU A 166 14.87 -2.28 -35.88
C GLU A 166 13.47 -2.63 -35.35
N ASN A 167 13.37 -3.23 -34.15
CA ASN A 167 12.09 -3.66 -33.52
C ASN A 167 11.79 -2.94 -32.19
N THR A 168 12.21 -1.68 -32.06
CA THR A 168 12.06 -0.88 -30.83
C THR A 168 10.60 -0.75 -30.37
N VAL A 169 9.65 -0.62 -31.30
CA VAL A 169 8.23 -0.36 -30.96
C VAL A 169 7.57 -1.52 -30.21
N TYR A 170 7.81 -2.77 -30.62
CA TYR A 170 7.22 -3.94 -29.98
C TYR A 170 7.80 -4.17 -28.58
N LEU A 171 9.12 -3.97 -28.43
CA LEU A 171 9.83 -4.17 -27.17
C LEU A 171 9.55 -3.06 -26.15
N GLU A 172 9.40 -1.81 -26.60
CA GLU A 172 8.94 -0.71 -25.74
C GLU A 172 7.51 -0.98 -25.23
N ALA A 173 6.65 -1.58 -26.07
CA ALA A 173 5.30 -1.97 -25.66
C ALA A 173 5.28 -3.04 -24.55
N GLU A 174 6.24 -3.97 -24.51
CA GLU A 174 6.35 -4.94 -23.41
C GLU A 174 6.73 -4.26 -22.08
N CYS A 175 7.72 -3.36 -22.08
CA CYS A 175 8.06 -2.58 -20.89
C CYS A 175 6.86 -1.73 -20.41
N ALA A 176 6.13 -1.12 -21.36
CA ALA A 176 4.93 -0.35 -21.06
C ALA A 176 3.83 -1.24 -20.47
N ASN A 177 3.47 -2.34 -21.13
CA ASN A 177 2.41 -3.25 -20.69
C ASN A 177 2.73 -3.97 -19.38
N GLY A 178 4.00 -4.19 -19.07
CA GLY A 178 4.43 -4.80 -17.81
C GLY A 178 4.48 -3.82 -16.64
N ILE A 179 5.14 -2.66 -16.83
CA ILE A 179 5.50 -1.77 -15.73
C ILE A 179 4.46 -0.66 -15.54
N LEU A 180 3.88 -0.09 -16.61
CA LEU A 180 2.92 1.02 -16.49
C LEU A 180 1.63 0.64 -15.78
N PRO A 181 1.00 -0.54 -15.98
CA PRO A 181 -0.17 -0.91 -15.20
C PRO A 181 0.11 -0.98 -13.71
N VAL A 182 1.25 -1.57 -13.32
CA VAL A 182 1.68 -1.64 -11.91
C VAL A 182 1.96 -0.24 -11.36
N LEU A 183 2.63 0.60 -12.15
CA LEU A 183 2.87 2.01 -11.83
C LEU A 183 1.55 2.77 -11.65
N VAL A 184 0.57 2.58 -12.53
CA VAL A 184 -0.74 3.25 -12.48
C VAL A 184 -1.58 2.74 -11.31
N ILE A 185 -1.52 1.46 -10.96
CA ILE A 185 -2.20 0.92 -9.77
C ILE A 185 -1.59 1.55 -8.51
N THR A 186 -0.26 1.56 -8.43
CA THR A 186 0.49 2.18 -7.32
C THR A 186 0.23 3.70 -7.27
N ALA A 187 0.16 4.36 -8.43
CA ALA A 187 -0.10 5.79 -8.56
C ALA A 187 -1.59 6.17 -8.37
N LYS A 188 -2.54 5.27 -8.61
CA LYS A 188 -3.93 5.45 -8.16
C LYS A 188 -4.00 5.41 -6.63
N GLY A 189 -3.13 4.63 -6.00
CA GLY A 189 -2.77 4.77 -4.59
C GLY A 189 -2.35 6.21 -4.25
N PHE A 190 -1.65 6.92 -5.14
CA PHE A 190 -1.23 8.32 -4.95
C PHE A 190 -2.37 9.36 -4.93
N PHE A 191 -3.45 9.16 -5.68
CA PHE A 191 -4.63 10.02 -5.51
C PHE A 191 -5.25 9.81 -4.13
N PHE A 192 -5.38 8.54 -3.74
CA PHE A 192 -5.81 8.18 -2.39
C PHE A 192 -4.81 8.63 -1.31
N TRP A 193 -3.53 8.77 -1.63
CA TRP A 193 -2.47 9.29 -0.77
C TRP A 193 -2.70 10.76 -0.42
N ILE A 194 -3.01 11.61 -1.41
CA ILE A 194 -3.32 13.03 -1.16
C ILE A 194 -4.53 13.14 -0.22
N VAL A 195 -5.58 12.36 -0.51
CA VAL A 195 -6.77 12.28 0.35
C VAL A 195 -6.38 11.82 1.75
N ASN A 196 -5.61 10.73 1.87
CA ASN A 196 -5.19 10.14 3.13
C ASN A 196 -4.32 11.10 3.96
N VAL A 197 -3.41 11.86 3.34
CA VAL A 197 -2.60 12.90 4.00
C VAL A 197 -3.47 14.05 4.51
N ILE A 198 -4.44 14.50 3.73
CA ILE A 198 -5.39 15.55 4.13
C ILE A 198 -6.22 15.07 5.32
N PHE A 199 -6.81 13.87 5.23
CA PHE A 199 -7.57 13.26 6.32
C PHE A 199 -6.73 13.06 7.57
N ALA A 200 -5.50 12.55 7.42
CA ALA A 200 -4.56 12.37 8.52
C ALA A 200 -4.25 13.69 9.24
N ARG A 201 -4.03 14.77 8.48
CA ARG A 201 -3.79 16.11 9.05
C ARG A 201 -5.00 16.65 9.81
N ILE A 202 -6.21 16.46 9.27
CA ILE A 202 -7.46 16.86 9.94
C ILE A 202 -7.66 16.07 11.24
N ILE A 203 -7.53 14.74 11.17
CA ILE A 203 -7.67 13.83 12.30
C ILE A 203 -6.62 14.14 13.38
N PHE A 204 -5.37 14.39 12.99
CA PHE A 204 -4.31 14.75 13.92
C PHE A 204 -4.59 16.06 14.66
N LYS A 205 -5.10 17.08 13.96
CA LYS A 205 -5.54 18.34 14.60
C LYS A 205 -6.67 18.10 15.61
N ILE A 206 -7.65 17.25 15.28
CA ILE A 206 -8.74 16.86 16.18
C ILE A 206 -8.18 16.13 17.41
N ALA A 207 -7.30 15.15 17.21
CA ALA A 207 -6.66 14.40 18.28
C ALA A 207 -5.80 15.29 19.21
N LYS A 208 -5.23 16.38 18.70
CA LYS A 208 -4.50 17.38 19.50
C LYS A 208 -5.44 18.26 20.33
N ARG A 209 -6.61 18.65 19.78
CA ARG A 209 -7.62 19.45 20.50
C ARG A 209 -8.27 18.69 21.66
N LEU A 210 -8.46 17.38 21.53
CA LEU A 210 -8.93 16.51 22.61
C LEU A 210 -7.98 16.45 23.83
N LYS A 211 -6.73 16.95 23.72
CA LYS A 211 -5.75 17.01 24.81
C LYS A 211 -5.96 18.21 25.75
N GLN A 212 -6.66 19.27 25.33
CA GLN A 212 -6.76 20.50 26.11
C GLN A 212 -7.91 20.40 27.13
N PRO A 213 -7.65 20.52 28.45
CA PRO A 213 -8.73 20.70 29.41
C PRO A 213 -9.46 22.00 29.08
N VAL A 214 -10.80 21.94 29.08
CA VAL A 214 -11.64 23.13 28.94
C VAL A 214 -11.23 24.07 30.06
N ARG A 215 -10.63 25.22 29.74
CA ARG A 215 -10.40 26.26 30.74
C ARG A 215 -11.78 26.72 31.21
N PRO A 216 -12.05 26.76 32.52
CA PRO A 216 -13.28 27.36 33.01
C PRO A 216 -13.32 28.80 32.49
N VAL A 217 -14.44 29.15 31.85
CA VAL A 217 -14.73 30.52 31.45
C VAL A 217 -14.97 31.29 32.76
N PRO A 218 -14.25 32.39 33.02
CA PRO A 218 -14.45 33.21 34.21
C PRO A 218 -15.81 33.89 34.21
#